data_AF-A0A150N9Q7-F1
#
_entry.id   AF-A0A150N9Q7-F1
#
_cell.length_a   1.000
_cell.length_b   1.000
_cell.length_c   1.000
_cell.angle_alpha   90.00
_cell.angle_beta   90.00
_cell.angle_gamma   90.00
#
_symmetry.space_group_name_H-M   'P 1'
#
loop_
_entity.id
_entity.type
_entity.pdbx_description
1 polymer ?
#
loop_
_entity_poly.entity_id
_entity_poly.type
_entity_poly.pdbx_seq_one_letter_code
_entity_poly.pdbx_strand_id
1 'polypeptide(L)'
;MTEYGQTLFLEGKGGLFGRPFFLPVKNGYNGNKEIVAESGSCCVKWFFLFLFLLIGFYYFVPSPPPQSPPEQPKTNGYTLKEPKATAGVAALIGRPAQEAEKQFGAPDRIDPSAYGYDWWVYSRRPESYFQIGVLGGKIVTALVGGEKVNVEPFAIGQRLQTIFQTMPVLSNIKITLSSGTYRFELSEQDYSSRPVVKVGEAYAHLYIDRFTGRVAAVRLMDAETFVKLRPYELVYRGRLPAVTPLSEKEQRQVDAANAKQIFDWTNLIRRRHELPPLVWDSKAAMAAAKHSQDMHDHQFFSHESPQYGDLSKRLGALGVSFQLAGENIAAHQVDGVEATVGWLNSQKHREIMLNAEFTHLGVGVYADYYTQNFLTPL
;
A
#
# COMPACT_ATOMS: atom_id res chain seq x y z
N MET A 1 -4.88 15.10 -17.20
CA MET A 1 -3.86 15.74 -16.35
C MET A 1 -4.37 15.64 -14.93
N THR A 2 -3.97 14.59 -14.23
CA THR A 2 -4.24 14.36 -12.81
C THR A 2 -3.43 13.13 -12.40
N GLU A 3 -2.33 13.36 -11.69
CA GLU A 3 -1.67 12.34 -10.88
C GLU A 3 -2.64 11.95 -9.76
N TYR A 4 -2.92 10.66 -9.63
CA TYR A 4 -3.72 10.13 -8.54
C TYR A 4 -2.92 9.01 -7.87
N GLY A 5 -2.64 9.20 -6.58
CA GLY A 5 -2.20 8.15 -5.68
C GLY A 5 -0.83 8.36 -5.05
N GLN A 6 -0.66 9.41 -4.25
CA GLN A 6 0.32 9.40 -3.16
C GLN A 6 -0.37 9.87 -1.88
N THR A 7 -0.62 8.94 -0.98
CA THR A 7 -0.94 9.25 0.42
C THR A 7 0.39 9.55 1.09
N LEU A 8 0.74 10.83 1.24
CA LEU A 8 1.89 11.27 2.03
C LEU A 8 1.66 10.91 3.49
N PHE A 9 2.44 9.96 4.02
CA PHE A 9 2.59 9.77 5.46
C PHE A 9 3.52 10.86 6.00
N LEU A 10 2.96 11.89 6.62
CA LEU A 10 3.73 12.84 7.42
C LEU A 10 3.89 12.28 8.84
N GLU A 11 5.12 11.88 9.20
CA GLU A 11 5.48 11.60 10.60
C GLU A 11 5.46 12.90 11.41
N GLY A 12 4.43 13.06 12.25
CA GLY A 12 4.36 14.12 13.24
C GLY A 12 5.24 13.82 14.45
N LYS A 13 6.40 14.48 14.55
CA LYS A 13 7.10 14.67 15.82
C LYS A 13 6.35 15.75 16.62
N GLY A 14 5.98 15.41 17.85
CA GLY A 14 5.26 16.29 18.76
C GLY A 14 6.03 17.58 19.11
N GLY A 15 5.28 18.65 19.27
CA GLY A 15 5.76 19.93 19.79
C GLY A 15 4.63 20.96 19.74
N LEU A 16 4.10 21.34 20.92
CA LEU A 16 3.13 22.41 21.07
C LEU A 16 3.66 23.73 20.48
N PHE A 17 2.84 24.47 19.74
CA PHE A 17 2.48 25.90 19.91
C PHE A 17 1.93 26.50 18.61
N GLY A 18 0.81 27.23 18.77
CA GLY A 18 0.16 28.22 17.90
C GLY A 18 0.52 28.31 16.41
N ARG A 19 -0.46 28.02 15.55
CA ARG A 19 -0.51 28.50 14.16
C ARG A 19 -0.74 30.02 14.13
N PRO A 20 0.04 30.82 13.39
CA PRO A 20 -0.43 32.09 12.86
C PRO A 20 -1.10 31.88 11.51
N PHE A 21 -2.31 32.42 11.39
CA PHE A 21 -3.04 32.66 10.15
C PHE A 21 -2.21 33.55 9.20
N PHE A 22 -2.03 33.14 7.95
CA PHE A 22 -1.63 34.06 6.87
C PHE A 22 -2.71 34.04 5.78
N LEU A 23 -3.37 35.19 5.63
CA LEU A 23 -4.27 35.53 4.54
C LEU A 23 -3.48 35.98 3.31
N PRO A 24 -3.99 35.79 2.08
CA PRO A 24 -3.30 36.20 0.87
C PRO A 24 -3.35 37.72 0.65
N VAL A 25 -2.21 38.25 0.25
CA VAL A 25 -1.99 39.64 -0.17
C VAL A 25 -2.70 39.90 -1.50
N LYS A 26 -3.53 40.95 -1.56
CA LYS A 26 -3.93 41.62 -2.81
C LYS A 26 -3.36 43.04 -2.82
N ASN A 27 -2.81 43.41 -3.96
CA ASN A 27 -2.27 44.74 -4.29
C ASN A 27 -3.33 45.84 -4.18
N GLY A 28 -2.85 47.04 -3.84
CA GLY A 28 -3.64 48.17 -3.35
C GLY A 28 -4.27 49.09 -4.39
N TYR A 29 -4.92 50.14 -3.89
CA TYR A 29 -4.75 51.54 -4.30
C TYR A 29 -5.65 52.47 -3.45
N ASN A 30 -5.05 53.58 -3.00
CA ASN A 30 -5.56 54.91 -2.66
C ASN A 30 -6.67 55.18 -1.63
N GLY A 31 -6.37 56.13 -0.74
CA GLY A 31 -7.34 57.10 -0.25
C GLY A 31 -7.04 57.72 1.12
N ASN A 32 -6.22 58.78 1.16
CA ASN A 32 -6.07 59.68 2.32
C ASN A 32 -7.40 60.34 2.71
N LYS A 33 -7.69 60.43 4.01
CA LYS A 33 -7.92 61.71 4.74
C LYS A 33 -8.19 61.48 6.22
N GLU A 34 -7.86 62.52 6.96
CA GLU A 34 -7.47 62.59 8.36
C GLU A 34 -8.56 63.34 9.19
N ILE A 35 -8.39 63.35 10.52
CA ILE A 35 -8.90 64.33 11.53
C ILE A 35 -10.10 63.91 12.44
N VAL A 36 -9.77 63.48 13.68
CA VAL A 36 -10.08 64.01 15.06
C VAL A 36 -11.35 64.89 15.20
N ALA A 37 -12.27 64.83 16.19
CA ALA A 37 -12.16 64.74 17.65
C ALA A 37 -13.54 64.48 18.32
N GLU A 38 -13.48 63.92 19.54
CA GLU A 38 -14.31 64.12 20.76
C GLU A 38 -15.70 64.80 20.71
N SER A 39 -16.69 64.17 21.36
CA SER A 39 -17.11 64.55 22.73
C SER A 39 -18.36 63.78 23.20
N GLY A 40 -18.52 63.74 24.53
CA GLY A 40 -19.27 62.74 25.29
C GLY A 40 -20.79 62.67 25.10
N SER A 41 -21.35 61.52 25.51
CA SER A 41 -22.60 61.54 26.27
C SER A 41 -22.76 60.29 27.13
N CYS A 42 -22.99 60.53 28.42
CA CYS A 42 -22.92 59.64 29.56
C CYS A 42 -24.08 58.62 29.65
N CYS A 43 -24.64 58.16 28.52
CA CYS A 43 -25.88 57.37 28.50
C CYS A 43 -25.75 55.92 27.99
N VAL A 44 -24.58 55.49 27.51
CA VAL A 44 -24.41 54.16 26.88
C VAL A 44 -23.87 53.09 27.85
N LYS A 45 -23.49 53.47 29.08
CA LYS A 45 -22.88 52.54 30.05
C LYS A 45 -23.85 51.59 30.77
N TRP A 46 -25.16 51.85 30.71
CA TRP A 46 -26.17 50.95 31.31
C TRP A 46 -26.87 50.02 30.31
N PHE A 47 -26.65 50.20 29.00
CA PHE A 47 -27.24 49.33 27.97
C PHE A 47 -26.40 48.05 27.74
N PHE A 48 -25.08 48.11 27.95
CA PHE A 48 -24.18 46.96 27.76
C PHE A 48 -24.16 45.96 28.92
N LEU A 49 -24.64 46.32 30.11
CA LEU A 49 -24.69 45.41 31.25
C LEU A 49 -25.83 44.37 31.14
N PHE A 50 -26.88 44.68 30.37
CA PHE A 50 -28.03 43.76 30.18
C PHE A 50 -27.82 42.78 29.01
N LEU A 51 -26.99 43.13 28.02
CA LEU A 51 -26.70 42.25 26.88
C LEU A 51 -25.73 41.11 27.24
N PHE A 52 -24.83 41.31 28.22
CA PHE A 52 -23.92 40.26 28.70
C PHE A 52 -24.60 39.20 29.59
N LEU A 53 -25.69 39.54 30.27
CA LEU A 53 -26.46 38.58 31.08
C LEU A 53 -27.34 37.64 30.25
N LEU A 54 -27.74 38.04 29.03
CA LEU A 54 -28.51 37.18 28.10
C LEU A 54 -27.62 36.23 27.28
N ILE A 55 -26.37 36.60 27.01
CA ILE A 55 -25.43 35.74 26.28
C ILE A 55 -24.87 34.63 27.20
N GLY A 56 -24.70 34.90 28.50
CA GLY A 56 -24.22 33.91 29.47
C GLY A 56 -25.16 32.69 29.65
N PHE A 57 -26.47 32.88 29.48
CA PHE A 57 -27.44 31.78 29.60
C PHE A 57 -27.55 30.93 28.33
N TYR A 58 -27.21 31.46 27.14
CA TYR A 58 -27.27 30.71 25.89
C TYR A 58 -26.10 29.71 25.73
N TYR A 59 -24.95 30.00 26.37
CA TYR A 59 -23.76 29.13 26.31
C TYR A 59 -23.64 28.12 27.48
N PHE A 60 -24.57 28.12 28.43
CA PHE A 60 -24.55 27.22 29.60
C PHE A 60 -25.76 26.27 29.69
N VAL A 61 -26.51 26.09 28.59
CA VAL A 61 -27.44 24.96 28.47
C VAL A 61 -26.68 23.80 27.83
N PRO A 62 -26.38 22.71 28.55
CA PRO A 62 -25.81 21.52 27.93
C PRO A 62 -26.79 21.02 26.86
N SER A 63 -26.35 21.00 25.60
CA SER A 63 -27.14 20.37 24.54
C SER A 63 -27.37 18.91 24.90
N PRO A 64 -28.58 18.36 24.76
CA PRO A 64 -28.79 16.94 24.93
C PRO A 64 -27.84 16.18 23.99
N PRO A 65 -27.26 15.04 24.41
CA PRO A 65 -26.40 14.27 23.54
C PRO A 65 -27.15 13.95 22.24
N PRO A 66 -26.47 13.95 21.08
CA PRO A 66 -27.10 13.60 19.81
C PRO A 66 -27.79 12.24 19.98
N GLN A 67 -29.05 12.17 19.54
CA GLN A 67 -29.80 10.91 19.58
C GLN A 67 -28.97 9.84 18.87
N SER A 68 -28.83 8.68 19.52
CA SER A 68 -28.23 7.50 18.90
C SER A 68 -28.88 7.29 17.53
N PRO A 69 -28.11 6.96 16.48
CA PRO A 69 -28.70 6.62 15.18
C PRO A 69 -29.81 5.59 15.41
N PRO A 70 -30.96 5.69 14.72
CA PRO A 70 -32.02 4.70 14.85
C PRO A 70 -31.39 3.31 14.62
N GLU A 71 -31.67 2.40 15.57
CA GLU A 71 -31.19 1.03 15.50
C GLU A 71 -31.51 0.50 14.10
N GLN A 72 -30.47 0.12 13.35
CA GLN A 72 -30.66 -0.33 11.98
C GLN A 72 -31.71 -1.44 11.98
N PRO A 73 -32.72 -1.38 11.09
CA PRO A 73 -33.75 -2.41 11.04
C PRO A 73 -33.06 -3.77 10.92
N LYS A 74 -33.34 -4.66 11.88
CA LYS A 74 -32.79 -6.02 11.90
C LYS A 74 -33.19 -6.71 10.60
N THR A 75 -32.27 -6.73 9.65
CA THR A 75 -32.42 -7.53 8.46
C THR A 75 -32.33 -8.99 8.90
N ASN A 76 -33.43 -9.73 8.76
CA ASN A 76 -33.35 -11.18 8.67
C ASN A 76 -32.61 -11.50 7.37
N GLY A 77 -31.27 -11.49 7.40
CA GLY A 77 -30.41 -11.59 6.22
C GLY A 77 -29.30 -12.59 6.46
N TYR A 78 -29.23 -13.60 5.59
CA TYR A 78 -28.20 -14.64 5.52
C TYR A 78 -26.85 -14.20 6.09
N THR A 79 -26.52 -14.64 7.31
CA THR A 79 -25.20 -14.38 7.88
C THR A 79 -24.21 -15.29 7.18
N LEU A 80 -23.39 -14.71 6.29
CA LEU A 80 -22.29 -15.43 5.65
C LEU A 80 -21.34 -15.96 6.75
N LYS A 81 -21.01 -17.25 6.67
CA LYS A 81 -20.11 -17.88 7.64
C LYS A 81 -18.67 -17.54 7.32
N GLU A 82 -17.88 -17.30 8.36
CA GLU A 82 -16.43 -17.16 8.22
C GLU A 82 -15.85 -18.46 7.61
N PRO A 83 -15.09 -18.36 6.51
CA PRO A 83 -14.46 -19.53 5.92
C PRO A 83 -13.34 -20.09 6.81
N LYS A 84 -13.09 -21.38 6.68
CA LYS A 84 -12.00 -22.06 7.39
C LYS A 84 -10.80 -22.26 6.47
N ALA A 85 -9.59 -22.18 7.03
CA ALA A 85 -8.35 -22.51 6.34
C ALA A 85 -8.01 -23.99 6.55
N THR A 86 -8.66 -24.89 5.83
CA THR A 86 -8.52 -26.35 6.04
C THR A 86 -7.54 -27.03 5.10
N ALA A 87 -7.20 -26.40 3.97
CA ALA A 87 -6.33 -26.96 2.95
C ALA A 87 -5.48 -25.87 2.26
N GLY A 88 -4.53 -26.30 1.44
CA GLY A 88 -3.70 -25.41 0.63
C GLY A 88 -2.79 -24.49 1.46
N VAL A 89 -2.32 -23.43 0.81
CA VAL A 89 -1.41 -22.45 1.41
C VAL A 89 -2.07 -21.69 2.57
N ALA A 90 -3.39 -21.48 2.53
CA ALA A 90 -4.13 -20.82 3.60
C ALA A 90 -4.01 -21.56 4.94
N ALA A 91 -3.98 -22.90 4.93
CA ALA A 91 -3.89 -23.72 6.13
C ALA A 91 -2.50 -23.70 6.81
N LEU A 92 -1.49 -23.13 6.15
CA LEU A 92 -0.11 -23.09 6.65
C LEU A 92 0.16 -21.94 7.62
N ILE A 93 -0.68 -20.90 7.64
CA ILE A 93 -0.44 -19.75 8.52
C ILE A 93 -0.45 -20.20 9.98
N GLY A 94 0.59 -19.82 10.73
CA GLY A 94 0.84 -20.23 12.10
C GLY A 94 1.53 -21.59 12.27
N ARG A 95 1.68 -22.39 11.19
CA ARG A 95 2.34 -23.70 11.22
C ARG A 95 3.88 -23.57 11.20
N PRO A 96 4.62 -24.59 11.64
CA PRO A 96 6.06 -24.69 11.43
C PRO A 96 6.43 -24.69 9.94
N ALA A 97 7.49 -23.98 9.57
CA ALA A 97 7.96 -23.88 8.17
C ALA A 97 8.33 -25.24 7.55
N GLN A 98 8.74 -26.21 8.37
CA GLN A 98 9.06 -27.57 7.91
C GLN A 98 7.83 -28.30 7.35
N GLU A 99 6.61 -27.91 7.71
CA GLU A 99 5.40 -28.46 7.08
C GLU A 99 5.31 -28.05 5.60
N ALA A 100 5.71 -26.81 5.27
CA ALA A 100 5.78 -26.38 3.89
C ALA A 100 6.88 -27.12 3.10
N GLU A 101 8.07 -27.35 3.68
CA GLU A 101 9.10 -28.14 2.99
C GLU A 101 8.65 -29.58 2.71
N LYS A 102 7.92 -30.19 3.64
CA LYS A 102 7.36 -31.54 3.44
C LYS A 102 6.34 -31.57 2.31
N GLN A 103 5.54 -30.51 2.17
CA GLN A 103 4.46 -30.45 1.19
C GLN A 103 4.93 -30.00 -0.20
N PHE A 104 5.89 -29.07 -0.28
CA PHE A 104 6.29 -28.40 -1.51
C PHE A 104 7.75 -28.61 -1.90
N GLY A 105 8.55 -29.24 -1.02
CA GLY A 105 10.00 -29.36 -1.16
C GLY A 105 10.74 -28.09 -0.70
N ALA A 106 12.04 -28.05 -0.94
CA ALA A 106 12.85 -26.87 -0.63
C ALA A 106 12.44 -25.67 -1.51
N PRO A 107 12.43 -24.44 -0.94
CA PRO A 107 12.18 -23.23 -1.73
C PRO A 107 13.28 -23.01 -2.77
N ASP A 108 12.93 -22.34 -3.86
CA ASP A 108 13.87 -21.99 -4.93
C ASP A 108 14.80 -20.85 -4.51
N ARG A 109 14.31 -19.99 -3.62
CA ARG A 109 15.05 -18.84 -3.10
C ARG A 109 14.58 -18.52 -1.69
N ILE A 110 15.53 -18.06 -0.85
CA ILE A 110 15.23 -17.44 0.44
C ILE A 110 15.63 -15.98 0.32
N ASP A 111 14.65 -15.10 0.49
CA ASP A 111 14.74 -13.67 0.27
C ASP A 111 14.43 -12.94 1.59
N PRO A 112 15.31 -12.07 2.13
CA PRO A 112 14.97 -11.31 3.32
C PRO A 112 13.85 -10.30 3.05
N SER A 113 13.05 -9.99 4.06
CA SER A 113 12.04 -8.92 4.01
C SER A 113 12.37 -7.76 4.95
N ALA A 114 11.75 -6.60 4.71
CA ALA A 114 11.80 -5.46 5.61
C ALA A 114 11.07 -5.67 6.96
N TYR A 115 10.40 -6.81 7.14
CA TYR A 115 9.47 -7.04 8.27
C TYR A 115 9.91 -8.17 9.19
N GLY A 116 11.19 -8.57 9.11
CA GLY A 116 11.84 -9.52 10.00
C GLY A 116 11.61 -11.00 9.70
N TYR A 117 10.72 -11.33 8.76
CA TYR A 117 10.59 -12.68 8.23
C TYR A 117 11.37 -12.85 6.92
N ASP A 118 11.78 -14.07 6.62
CA ASP A 118 12.37 -14.41 5.32
C ASP A 118 11.31 -15.02 4.41
N TRP A 119 11.25 -14.54 3.17
CA TRP A 119 10.45 -15.14 2.12
C TRP A 119 11.11 -16.42 1.62
N TRP A 120 10.42 -17.53 1.78
CA TRP A 120 10.70 -18.77 1.07
C TRP A 120 9.88 -18.76 -0.22
N VAL A 121 10.57 -18.58 -1.34
CA VAL A 121 9.98 -18.36 -2.66
C VAL A 121 9.96 -19.67 -3.46
N TYR A 122 8.79 -20.01 -3.99
CA TYR A 122 8.56 -21.16 -4.86
C TYR A 122 8.15 -20.62 -6.23
N SER A 123 9.11 -20.52 -7.14
CA SER A 123 8.98 -19.81 -8.43
C SER A 123 9.36 -20.64 -9.65
N ARG A 124 9.65 -21.95 -9.52
CA ARG A 124 10.03 -22.83 -10.67
C ARG A 124 9.12 -22.71 -11.89
N ARG A 125 7.82 -22.50 -11.66
CA ARG A 125 6.83 -22.30 -12.73
C ARG A 125 5.92 -21.13 -12.39
N PRO A 126 5.66 -20.18 -13.32
CA PRO A 126 4.80 -19.04 -13.05
C PRO A 126 3.39 -19.42 -12.58
N GLU A 127 2.77 -20.45 -13.16
CA GLU A 127 1.43 -20.89 -12.72
C GLU A 127 1.40 -21.54 -11.35
N SER A 128 2.56 -21.85 -10.77
CA SER A 128 2.70 -22.43 -9.44
C SER A 128 3.44 -21.49 -8.48
N TYR A 129 3.55 -20.21 -8.82
CA TYR A 129 4.27 -19.24 -8.01
C TYR A 129 3.57 -18.98 -6.67
N PHE A 130 4.28 -19.15 -5.57
CA PHE A 130 3.88 -18.60 -4.28
C PHE A 130 5.13 -18.38 -3.41
N GLN A 131 4.97 -17.60 -2.34
CA GLN A 131 6.00 -17.40 -1.35
C GLN A 131 5.38 -17.43 0.06
N ILE A 132 6.12 -17.95 1.04
CA ILE A 132 5.72 -17.96 2.45
C ILE A 132 6.75 -17.18 3.26
N GLY A 133 6.30 -16.35 4.20
CA GLY A 133 7.17 -15.61 5.11
C GLY A 133 7.37 -16.40 6.39
N VAL A 134 8.63 -16.70 6.70
CA VAL A 134 9.03 -17.49 7.86
C VAL A 134 9.69 -16.60 8.91
N LEU A 135 9.12 -16.57 10.12
CA LEU A 135 9.64 -15.86 11.29
C LEU A 135 9.77 -16.83 12.46
N GLY A 136 10.97 -16.96 13.03
CA GLY A 136 11.19 -17.85 14.17
C GLY A 136 10.78 -19.30 13.91
N GLY A 137 10.93 -19.77 12.66
CA GLY A 137 10.55 -21.12 12.22
C GLY A 137 9.05 -21.32 11.99
N LYS A 138 8.21 -20.28 12.12
CA LYS A 138 6.77 -20.33 11.83
C LYS A 138 6.42 -19.54 10.59
N ILE A 139 5.39 -19.99 9.88
CA ILE A 139 4.84 -19.29 8.72
C ILE A 139 3.90 -18.19 9.21
N VAL A 140 4.24 -16.93 8.98
CA VAL A 140 3.48 -15.76 9.46
C VAL A 140 2.73 -15.03 8.35
N THR A 141 3.14 -15.24 7.10
CA THR A 141 2.46 -14.72 5.92
C THR A 141 2.64 -15.68 4.75
N ALA A 142 1.74 -15.61 3.78
CA ALA A 142 1.88 -16.29 2.51
C ALA A 142 1.31 -15.41 1.40
N LEU A 143 1.93 -15.43 0.24
CA LEU A 143 1.50 -14.69 -0.93
C LEU A 143 1.44 -15.63 -2.14
N VAL A 144 0.26 -15.70 -2.74
CA VAL A 144 -0.05 -16.63 -3.83
C VAL A 144 -0.39 -15.86 -5.09
N GLY A 145 0.32 -16.19 -6.18
CA GLY A 145 0.02 -15.70 -7.53
C GLY A 145 -0.20 -16.82 -8.55
N GLY A 146 0.33 -18.02 -8.35
CA GLY A 146 0.17 -19.10 -9.32
C GLY A 146 -1.29 -19.56 -9.42
N GLU A 147 -1.83 -19.62 -10.64
CA GLU A 147 -3.21 -20.07 -10.91
C GLU A 147 -3.48 -21.53 -10.52
N LYS A 148 -2.42 -22.34 -10.39
CA LYS A 148 -2.48 -23.75 -9.98
C LYS A 148 -2.16 -23.97 -8.49
N VAL A 149 -1.89 -22.91 -7.73
CA VAL A 149 -1.62 -23.03 -6.30
C VAL A 149 -2.95 -23.13 -5.54
N ASN A 150 -3.09 -24.16 -4.71
CA ASN A 150 -4.26 -24.29 -3.84
C ASN A 150 -4.20 -23.21 -2.74
N VAL A 151 -5.12 -22.25 -2.83
CA VAL A 151 -5.33 -21.17 -1.86
C VAL A 151 -6.79 -21.12 -1.40
N GLU A 152 -7.41 -22.30 -1.25
CA GLU A 152 -8.78 -22.43 -0.74
C GLU A 152 -8.99 -21.63 0.56
N PRO A 153 -10.13 -20.94 0.71
CA PRO A 153 -11.34 -21.04 -0.12
C PRO A 153 -11.32 -20.13 -1.38
N PHE A 154 -10.19 -19.51 -1.69
CA PHE A 154 -10.03 -18.65 -2.85
C PHE A 154 -9.41 -19.40 -4.03
N ALA A 155 -9.50 -18.78 -5.20
CA ALA A 155 -8.75 -19.15 -6.37
C ALA A 155 -8.24 -17.89 -7.09
N ILE A 156 -7.02 -17.94 -7.59
CA ILE A 156 -6.51 -16.91 -8.49
C ILE A 156 -7.37 -16.90 -9.75
N GLY A 157 -7.73 -15.70 -10.23
CA GLY A 157 -8.62 -15.52 -11.38
C GLY A 157 -10.12 -15.59 -11.06
N GLN A 158 -10.53 -15.94 -9.82
CA GLN A 158 -11.95 -15.93 -9.45
C GLN A 158 -12.52 -14.50 -9.45
N ARG A 159 -13.83 -14.37 -9.71
CA ARG A 159 -14.50 -13.07 -9.73
C ARG A 159 -14.70 -12.55 -8.31
N LEU A 160 -14.46 -11.26 -8.12
CA LEU A 160 -14.67 -10.59 -6.84
C LEU A 160 -16.12 -10.74 -6.35
N GLN A 161 -17.08 -10.60 -7.26
CA GLN A 161 -18.50 -10.72 -6.96
C GLN A 161 -18.87 -12.05 -6.29
N THR A 162 -18.23 -13.16 -6.69
CA THR A 162 -18.47 -14.47 -6.09
C THR A 162 -18.05 -14.49 -4.62
N ILE A 163 -16.96 -13.82 -4.27
CA ILE A 163 -16.47 -13.73 -2.89
C ILE A 163 -17.46 -12.94 -2.03
N PHE A 164 -17.93 -11.80 -2.54
CA PHE A 164 -18.91 -10.95 -1.84
C PHE A 164 -20.24 -11.66 -1.58
N GLN A 165 -20.62 -12.60 -2.45
CA GLN A 165 -21.84 -13.41 -2.30
C GLN A 165 -21.69 -14.59 -1.34
N THR A 166 -20.46 -15.03 -1.06
CA THR A 166 -20.21 -16.32 -0.38
C THR A 166 -19.46 -16.17 0.94
N MET A 167 -18.78 -15.04 1.16
CA MET A 167 -17.90 -14.83 2.31
C MET A 167 -18.09 -13.44 2.92
N PRO A 168 -17.92 -13.31 4.26
CA PRO A 168 -17.94 -12.01 4.92
C PRO A 168 -16.67 -11.21 4.57
N VAL A 169 -16.82 -10.22 3.69
CA VAL A 169 -15.76 -9.24 3.39
C VAL A 169 -15.78 -8.14 4.45
N LEU A 170 -14.64 -7.92 5.11
CA LEU A 170 -14.53 -7.01 6.25
C LEU A 170 -14.36 -5.56 5.78
N SER A 171 -15.19 -4.66 6.30
CA SER A 171 -15.00 -3.21 6.18
C SER A 171 -14.26 -2.62 7.39
N ASN A 172 -14.38 -3.28 8.55
CA ASN A 172 -13.71 -2.94 9.80
C ASN A 172 -13.01 -4.17 10.36
N ILE A 173 -11.74 -4.04 10.72
CA ILE A 173 -10.94 -5.15 11.24
C ILE A 173 -10.39 -4.76 12.60
N LYS A 174 -10.87 -5.43 13.65
CA LYS A 174 -10.33 -5.28 15.01
C LYS A 174 -9.38 -6.44 15.33
N ILE A 175 -8.13 -6.11 15.64
CA ILE A 175 -7.10 -7.06 16.08
C ILE A 175 -6.68 -6.69 17.50
N THR A 176 -6.61 -7.69 18.38
CA THR A 176 -6.10 -7.53 19.74
C THR A 176 -4.83 -8.36 19.89
N LEU A 177 -3.71 -7.70 20.19
CA LEU A 177 -2.44 -8.33 20.53
C LEU A 177 -2.09 -8.04 21.99
N SER A 178 -1.07 -8.69 22.53
CA SER A 178 -0.54 -8.39 23.88
C SER A 178 -0.09 -6.93 24.03
N SER A 179 0.32 -6.30 22.92
CA SER A 179 0.82 -4.92 22.86
C SER A 179 -0.28 -3.86 22.73
N GLY A 180 -1.52 -4.23 22.40
CA GLY A 180 -2.59 -3.26 22.16
C GLY A 180 -3.79 -3.77 21.37
N THR A 181 -4.71 -2.85 21.07
CA THR A 181 -5.85 -3.06 20.18
C THR A 181 -5.71 -2.17 18.95
N TYR A 182 -5.92 -2.75 17.78
CA TYR A 182 -5.73 -2.13 16.47
C TYR A 182 -7.04 -2.25 15.69
N ARG A 183 -7.52 -1.15 15.13
CA ARG A 183 -8.73 -1.09 14.31
C ARG A 183 -8.36 -0.52 12.95
N PHE A 184 -8.59 -1.31 11.92
CA PHE A 184 -8.45 -0.90 10.53
C PHE A 184 -9.81 -0.58 9.95
N GLU A 185 -9.88 0.50 9.17
CA GLU A 185 -11.03 0.85 8.35
C GLU A 185 -10.62 0.77 6.88
N LEU A 186 -11.43 0.10 6.07
CA LEU A 186 -11.24 0.04 4.62
C LEU A 186 -12.07 1.15 3.97
N SER A 187 -11.45 1.92 3.08
CA SER A 187 -12.18 2.84 2.20
C SER A 187 -12.97 2.06 1.13
N GLU A 188 -13.89 2.72 0.42
CA GLU A 188 -14.58 2.13 -0.75
C GLU A 188 -13.60 1.66 -1.84
N GLN A 189 -12.49 2.39 -1.99
CA GLN A 189 -11.43 1.99 -2.91
C GLN A 189 -10.73 0.73 -2.43
N ASP A 190 -10.44 0.60 -1.13
CA ASP A 190 -9.86 -0.63 -0.57
C ASP A 190 -10.81 -1.80 -0.73
N TYR A 191 -12.10 -1.58 -0.48
CA TYR A 191 -13.13 -2.61 -0.57
C TYR A 191 -13.24 -3.20 -2.00
N SER A 192 -13.03 -2.37 -3.02
CA SER A 192 -13.12 -2.79 -4.43
C SER A 192 -11.81 -3.30 -5.02
N SER A 193 -10.65 -2.78 -4.59
CA SER A 193 -9.34 -3.11 -5.17
C SER A 193 -8.54 -4.12 -4.35
N ARG A 194 -8.77 -4.15 -3.03
CA ARG A 194 -7.99 -4.96 -2.10
C ARG A 194 -8.76 -5.37 -0.83
N PRO A 195 -9.92 -6.04 -0.95
CA PRO A 195 -10.72 -6.43 0.21
C PRO A 195 -10.02 -7.47 1.10
N VAL A 196 -10.49 -7.54 2.35
CA VAL A 196 -10.01 -8.52 3.34
C VAL A 196 -11.13 -9.48 3.74
N VAL A 197 -10.78 -10.76 3.80
CA VAL A 197 -11.62 -11.81 4.40
C VAL A 197 -10.84 -12.46 5.53
N LYS A 198 -11.48 -12.63 6.70
CA LYS A 198 -10.89 -13.43 7.78
C LYS A 198 -11.11 -14.92 7.48
N VAL A 199 -10.06 -15.71 7.59
CA VAL A 199 -10.08 -17.15 7.30
C VAL A 199 -9.40 -17.89 8.45
N GLY A 200 -10.19 -18.30 9.44
CA GLY A 200 -9.66 -18.84 10.69
C GLY A 200 -8.77 -17.82 11.40
N GLU A 201 -7.51 -18.17 11.64
CA GLU A 201 -6.54 -17.30 12.32
C GLU A 201 -5.85 -16.30 11.38
N ALA A 202 -6.06 -16.40 10.07
CA ALA A 202 -5.44 -15.56 9.07
C ALA A 202 -6.38 -14.47 8.54
N TYR A 203 -5.78 -13.39 8.03
CA TYR A 203 -6.43 -12.34 7.27
C TYR A 203 -5.97 -12.44 5.81
N ALA A 204 -6.89 -12.75 4.92
CA ALA A 204 -6.65 -12.84 3.48
C ALA A 204 -6.93 -11.51 2.81
N HIS A 205 -5.87 -10.81 2.43
CA HIS A 205 -5.88 -9.61 1.60
C HIS A 205 -5.90 -10.03 0.13
N LEU A 206 -6.97 -9.69 -0.58
CA LEU A 206 -7.24 -10.13 -1.94
C LEU A 206 -6.90 -9.01 -2.92
N TYR A 207 -5.78 -9.11 -3.62
CA TYR A 207 -5.41 -8.13 -4.64
C TYR A 207 -6.27 -8.34 -5.90
N ILE A 208 -7.03 -7.33 -6.30
CA ILE A 208 -7.94 -7.41 -7.46
C ILE A 208 -7.32 -6.71 -8.65
N ASP A 209 -7.36 -7.35 -9.82
CA ASP A 209 -7.16 -6.65 -11.09
C ASP A 209 -8.44 -5.89 -11.42
N ARG A 210 -8.42 -4.56 -11.24
CA ARG A 210 -9.57 -3.68 -11.40
C ARG A 210 -10.14 -3.69 -12.83
N PHE A 211 -9.32 -4.01 -13.82
CA PHE A 211 -9.73 -4.03 -15.22
C PHE A 211 -10.52 -5.29 -15.56
N THR A 212 -10.28 -6.39 -14.84
CA THR A 212 -10.96 -7.67 -15.08
C THR A 212 -11.97 -8.04 -13.98
N GLY A 213 -11.90 -7.39 -12.82
CA GLY A 213 -12.72 -7.71 -11.63
C GLY A 213 -12.37 -9.06 -10.99
N ARG A 214 -11.14 -9.55 -11.22
CA ARG A 214 -10.68 -10.88 -10.80
C ARG A 214 -9.54 -10.80 -9.79
N VAL A 215 -9.44 -11.81 -8.93
CA VAL A 215 -8.35 -11.94 -7.97
C VAL A 215 -7.02 -12.16 -8.70
N ALA A 216 -6.12 -11.19 -8.59
CA ALA A 216 -4.77 -11.23 -9.16
C ALA A 216 -3.75 -11.88 -8.21
N ALA A 217 -3.93 -11.73 -6.90
CA ALA A 217 -3.10 -12.36 -5.88
C ALA A 217 -3.85 -12.48 -4.55
N VAL A 218 -3.39 -13.38 -3.69
CA VAL A 218 -3.90 -13.50 -2.30
C VAL A 218 -2.72 -13.43 -1.35
N ARG A 219 -2.75 -12.48 -0.41
CA ARG A 219 -1.81 -12.40 0.72
C ARG A 219 -2.52 -12.77 2.01
N LEU A 220 -2.14 -13.90 2.58
CA LEU A 220 -2.58 -14.37 3.89
C LEU A 220 -1.61 -13.89 4.95
N MET A 221 -2.09 -13.33 6.05
CA MET A 221 -1.27 -12.83 7.14
C MET A 221 -1.83 -13.30 8.47
N ASP A 222 -0.95 -13.65 9.41
CA ASP A 222 -1.35 -13.71 10.81
C ASP A 222 -1.67 -12.31 11.35
N ALA A 223 -2.27 -12.27 12.54
CA ALA A 223 -2.71 -11.03 13.17
C ALA A 223 -1.56 -10.03 13.41
N GLU A 224 -0.39 -10.50 13.83
CA GLU A 224 0.75 -9.63 14.13
C GLU A 224 1.35 -9.05 12.85
N THR A 225 1.50 -9.85 11.80
CA THR A 225 2.01 -9.43 10.49
C THR A 225 1.06 -8.45 9.82
N PHE A 226 -0.25 -8.66 9.93
CA PHE A 226 -1.25 -7.71 9.43
C PHE A 226 -1.09 -6.33 10.10
N VAL A 227 -0.88 -6.31 11.42
CA VAL A 227 -0.65 -5.06 12.17
C VAL A 227 0.71 -4.44 11.83
N LYS A 228 1.75 -5.24 11.58
CA LYS A 228 3.07 -4.74 11.15
C LYS A 228 3.01 -4.05 9.79
N LEU A 229 2.33 -4.66 8.82
CA LEU A 229 2.25 -4.14 7.45
C LEU A 229 1.37 -2.91 7.30
N ARG A 230 0.38 -2.74 8.18
CA ARG A 230 -0.55 -1.59 8.20
C ARG A 230 -1.16 -1.30 6.81
N PRO A 231 -1.80 -2.29 6.16
CA PRO A 231 -2.26 -2.15 4.78
C PRO A 231 -3.37 -1.09 4.59
N TYR A 232 -4.04 -0.68 5.68
CA TYR A 232 -5.17 0.26 5.66
C TYR A 232 -5.04 1.31 6.76
N GLU A 233 -5.94 2.30 6.77
CA GLU A 233 -6.01 3.31 7.83
C GLU A 233 -6.18 2.65 9.19
N LEU A 234 -5.33 3.05 10.15
CA LEU A 234 -5.19 2.38 11.43
C LEU A 234 -5.43 3.34 12.59
N VAL A 235 -6.38 2.99 13.46
CA VAL A 235 -6.54 3.57 14.79
C VAL A 235 -6.15 2.54 15.83
N TYR A 236 -5.28 2.90 16.79
CA TYR A 236 -4.80 1.94 17.79
C TYR A 236 -4.71 2.51 19.20
N ARG A 237 -4.74 1.60 20.18
CA ARG A 237 -4.41 1.85 21.59
C ARG A 237 -3.36 0.84 22.03
N GLY A 238 -2.20 1.31 22.49
CA GLY A 238 -1.07 0.46 22.88
C GLY A 238 0.18 0.80 22.08
N ARG A 239 1.12 -0.15 21.97
CA ARG A 239 2.36 0.02 21.19
C ARG A 239 2.25 -0.72 19.87
N LEU A 240 2.73 -0.14 18.77
CA LEU A 240 2.80 -0.87 17.50
C LEU A 240 3.85 -2.00 17.59
N PRO A 241 3.60 -3.18 16.99
CA PRO A 241 4.62 -4.20 16.85
C PRO A 241 5.86 -3.60 16.19
N ALA A 242 7.02 -3.85 16.79
CA ALA A 242 8.28 -3.30 16.30
C ALA A 242 8.68 -3.96 14.98
N VAL A 243 9.21 -3.15 14.07
CA VAL A 243 9.98 -3.59 12.91
C VAL A 243 11.40 -3.18 13.20
N THR A 244 12.32 -4.15 13.26
CA THR A 244 13.73 -3.87 13.53
C THR A 244 14.30 -3.07 12.36
N PRO A 245 14.89 -1.89 12.60
CA PRO A 245 15.57 -1.15 11.54
C PRO A 245 16.68 -2.00 10.93
N LEU A 246 16.73 -2.05 9.60
CA LEU A 246 17.76 -2.78 8.88
C LEU A 246 19.06 -1.97 8.85
N SER A 247 20.20 -2.64 8.98
CA SER A 247 21.48 -2.05 8.58
C SER A 247 21.49 -1.81 7.07
N GLU A 248 22.36 -0.93 6.58
CA GLU A 248 22.49 -0.68 5.13
C GLU A 248 22.76 -1.96 4.32
N LYS A 249 23.51 -2.91 4.91
CA LYS A 249 23.81 -4.18 4.25
C LYS A 249 22.56 -5.03 4.12
N GLU A 250 21.76 -5.13 5.18
CA GLU A 250 20.50 -5.88 5.17
C GLU A 250 19.49 -5.21 4.23
N GLN A 251 19.41 -3.88 4.25
CA GLN A 251 18.55 -3.12 3.33
C GLN A 251 18.88 -3.42 1.87
N ARG A 252 20.17 -3.41 1.48
CA ARG A 252 20.59 -3.80 0.12
C ARG A 252 20.19 -5.23 -0.26
N GLN A 253 20.16 -6.15 0.71
CA GLN A 253 19.70 -7.52 0.46
C GLN A 253 18.18 -7.57 0.24
N VAL A 254 17.42 -6.80 1.02
CA VAL A 254 15.96 -6.65 0.85
C VAL A 254 15.63 -5.97 -0.47
N ASP A 255 16.36 -4.94 -0.87
CA ASP A 255 16.20 -4.26 -2.16
C ASP A 255 16.42 -5.23 -3.33
N ALA A 256 17.50 -6.02 -3.27
CA ALA A 256 17.78 -7.05 -4.27
C ALA A 256 16.72 -8.17 -4.30
N ALA A 257 16.18 -8.56 -3.15
CA ALA A 257 15.09 -9.52 -3.05
C ALA A 257 13.80 -8.97 -3.68
N ASN A 258 13.41 -7.74 -3.34
CA ASN A 258 12.26 -7.06 -3.92
C ASN A 258 12.38 -6.94 -5.44
N ALA A 259 13.56 -6.60 -5.97
CA ALA A 259 13.78 -6.52 -7.41
C ALA A 259 13.53 -7.86 -8.13
N LYS A 260 14.01 -8.97 -7.56
CA LYS A 260 13.76 -10.32 -8.10
C LYS A 260 12.29 -10.70 -8.02
N GLN A 261 11.62 -10.40 -6.91
CA GLN A 261 10.19 -10.66 -6.76
C GLN A 261 9.38 -9.88 -7.78
N ILE A 262 9.62 -8.58 -7.96
CA ILE A 262 8.95 -7.78 -9.01
C ILE A 262 9.13 -8.40 -10.40
N PHE A 263 10.33 -8.86 -10.73
CA PHE A 263 10.61 -9.52 -12.02
C PHE A 263 9.80 -10.80 -12.17
N ASP A 264 9.83 -11.68 -11.17
CA ASP A 264 9.07 -12.94 -11.16
C ASP A 264 7.57 -12.66 -11.32
N TRP A 265 7.03 -11.69 -10.58
CA TRP A 265 5.62 -11.29 -10.60
C TRP A 265 5.20 -10.66 -11.94
N THR A 266 6.08 -9.86 -12.54
CA THR A 266 5.82 -9.27 -13.86
C THR A 266 5.71 -10.35 -14.93
N ASN A 267 6.60 -11.34 -14.91
CA ASN A 267 6.55 -12.47 -15.83
C ASN A 267 5.35 -13.39 -15.58
N LEU A 268 4.96 -13.58 -14.33
CA LEU A 268 3.72 -14.26 -13.98
C LEU A 268 2.49 -13.55 -14.54
N ILE A 269 2.42 -12.23 -14.43
CA ILE A 269 1.33 -11.42 -15.01
C ILE A 269 1.33 -11.55 -16.53
N ARG A 270 2.48 -11.37 -17.19
CA ARG A 270 2.61 -11.49 -18.65
C ARG A 270 2.15 -12.85 -19.16
N ARG A 271 2.53 -13.93 -18.48
CA ARG A 271 2.09 -15.29 -18.81
C ARG A 271 0.58 -15.45 -18.74
N ARG A 272 -0.10 -14.86 -17.74
CA ARG A 272 -1.57 -14.88 -17.68
C ARG A 272 -2.23 -14.12 -18.83
N HIS A 273 -1.52 -13.17 -19.41
CA HIS A 273 -1.91 -12.42 -20.59
C HIS A 273 -1.39 -13.04 -21.90
N GLU A 274 -0.93 -14.29 -21.86
CA GLU A 274 -0.42 -15.03 -23.04
C GLU A 274 0.77 -14.34 -23.72
N LEU A 275 1.52 -13.53 -22.97
CA LEU A 275 2.71 -12.84 -23.45
C LEU A 275 3.98 -13.63 -23.10
N PRO A 276 5.02 -13.57 -23.97
CA PRO A 276 6.33 -14.12 -23.65
C PRO A 276 6.91 -13.51 -22.36
N PRO A 277 7.63 -14.30 -21.56
CA PRO A 277 8.35 -13.79 -20.41
C PRO A 277 9.49 -12.86 -20.87
N LEU A 278 9.74 -11.82 -20.08
CA LEU A 278 10.86 -10.92 -20.24
C LEU A 278 12.14 -11.57 -19.70
N VAL A 279 13.25 -11.28 -20.35
CA VAL A 279 14.60 -11.67 -19.94
C VAL A 279 15.17 -10.61 -19.00
N TRP A 280 15.83 -11.04 -17.91
CA TRP A 280 16.46 -10.10 -16.99
C TRP A 280 17.64 -9.38 -17.66
N ASP A 281 17.65 -8.05 -17.63
CA ASP A 281 18.78 -7.23 -18.08
C ASP A 281 19.47 -6.55 -16.90
N SER A 282 20.72 -6.95 -16.64
CA SER A 282 21.50 -6.47 -15.49
C SER A 282 21.90 -4.99 -15.58
N LYS A 283 22.09 -4.45 -16.79
CA LYS A 283 22.44 -3.03 -16.95
C LYS A 283 21.21 -2.15 -16.75
N ALA A 284 20.07 -2.56 -17.30
CA ALA A 284 18.79 -1.91 -17.07
C ALA A 284 18.40 -1.93 -15.59
N ALA A 285 18.64 -3.05 -14.89
CA ALA A 285 18.40 -3.18 -13.46
C ALA A 285 19.30 -2.23 -12.66
N MET A 286 20.57 -2.08 -13.06
CA MET A 286 21.49 -1.10 -12.45
C MET A 286 21.02 0.34 -12.67
N ALA A 287 20.54 0.69 -13.87
CA ALA A 287 19.96 2.01 -14.12
C ALA A 287 18.71 2.25 -13.27
N ALA A 288 17.83 1.24 -13.16
CA ALA A 288 16.62 1.31 -12.34
C ALA A 288 16.96 1.50 -10.85
N ALA A 289 17.96 0.79 -10.33
CA ALA A 289 18.34 0.89 -8.91
C ALA A 289 18.94 2.26 -8.59
N LYS A 290 19.78 2.79 -9.49
CA LYS A 290 20.31 4.16 -9.38
C LYS A 290 19.21 5.20 -9.45
N HIS A 291 18.18 4.99 -10.27
CA HIS A 291 17.05 5.93 -10.36
C HIS A 291 16.17 5.89 -9.11
N SER A 292 15.88 4.69 -8.57
CA SER A 292 15.22 4.56 -7.27
C SER A 292 16.01 5.25 -6.15
N GLN A 293 17.34 5.07 -6.14
CA GLN A 293 18.21 5.76 -5.18
C GLN A 293 18.18 7.28 -5.38
N ASP A 294 18.24 7.76 -6.63
CA ASP A 294 18.21 9.19 -6.94
C ASP A 294 16.91 9.86 -6.46
N MET A 295 15.77 9.22 -6.74
CA MET A 295 14.45 9.67 -6.26
C MET A 295 14.39 9.71 -4.73
N HIS A 296 14.94 8.70 -4.06
CA HIS A 296 15.03 8.65 -2.61
C HIS A 296 15.95 9.76 -2.06
N ASP A 297 17.21 9.83 -2.50
CA ASP A 297 18.22 10.71 -1.91
C ASP A 297 17.91 12.19 -2.16
N HIS A 298 17.26 12.52 -3.29
CA HIS A 298 16.91 13.89 -3.66
C HIS A 298 15.43 14.23 -3.49
N GLN A 299 14.64 13.33 -2.87
CA GLN A 299 13.26 13.57 -2.46
C GLN A 299 12.35 14.06 -3.61
N PHE A 300 12.45 13.40 -4.77
CA PHE A 300 11.56 13.64 -5.91
C PHE A 300 10.96 12.32 -6.41
N PHE A 301 9.91 12.42 -7.22
CA PHE A 301 9.29 11.26 -7.85
C PHE A 301 8.92 11.59 -9.30
N SER A 302 9.77 11.17 -10.25
CA SER A 302 9.63 11.51 -11.66
C SER A 302 10.37 10.53 -12.56
N HIS A 303 9.90 10.38 -13.80
CA HIS A 303 10.62 9.66 -14.86
C HIS A 303 11.89 10.40 -15.32
N GLU A 304 11.99 11.70 -15.08
CA GLU A 304 13.14 12.52 -15.40
C GLU A 304 13.91 12.88 -14.14
N SER A 305 15.18 12.48 -14.08
CA SER A 305 16.09 12.90 -13.03
C SER A 305 16.60 14.32 -13.33
N PRO A 306 16.55 15.24 -12.35
CA PRO A 306 17.19 16.55 -12.48
C PRO A 306 18.71 16.48 -12.74
N GLN A 307 19.37 15.39 -12.34
CA GLN A 307 20.82 15.21 -12.45
C GLN A 307 21.22 14.31 -13.63
N TYR A 308 20.48 13.22 -13.84
CA TYR A 308 20.84 12.16 -14.78
C TYR A 308 19.95 12.13 -16.03
N GLY A 309 18.94 13.01 -16.10
CA GLY A 309 18.02 13.15 -17.22
C GLY A 309 16.99 12.02 -17.30
N ASP A 310 16.41 11.85 -18.50
CA ASP A 310 15.41 10.83 -18.81
C ASP A 310 15.95 9.38 -18.83
N LEU A 311 15.04 8.42 -19.01
CA LEU A 311 15.34 6.99 -19.10
C LEU A 311 16.42 6.68 -20.15
N SER A 312 16.36 7.32 -21.33
CA SER A 312 17.31 7.07 -22.42
C SER A 312 18.72 7.49 -22.01
N LYS A 313 18.87 8.64 -21.34
CA LYS A 313 20.16 9.10 -20.82
C LYS A 313 20.69 8.18 -19.74
N ARG A 314 19.84 7.75 -18.79
CA ARG A 314 20.23 6.83 -17.70
C ARG A 314 20.69 5.46 -18.23
N LEU A 315 19.98 4.91 -19.22
CA LEU A 315 20.36 3.64 -19.87
C LEU A 315 21.63 3.81 -20.73
N GLY A 316 21.71 4.90 -21.50
CA GLY A 316 22.87 5.22 -22.33
C GLY A 316 24.16 5.38 -21.53
N ALA A 317 24.08 5.96 -20.32
CA ALA A 317 25.21 6.08 -19.40
C ALA A 317 25.81 4.73 -18.95
N LEU A 318 25.05 3.63 -19.07
CA LEU A 318 25.51 2.26 -18.81
C LEU A 318 25.83 1.47 -20.10
N GLY A 319 25.83 2.15 -21.24
CA GLY A 319 26.06 1.54 -22.55
C GLY A 319 24.96 0.53 -22.91
N VAL A 320 23.70 0.86 -22.62
CA VAL A 320 22.53 0.11 -23.09
C VAL A 320 21.97 0.80 -24.33
N SER A 321 21.93 0.07 -25.44
CA SER A 321 21.33 0.51 -26.70
C SER A 321 20.05 -0.29 -26.93
N PHE A 322 18.96 0.39 -27.31
CA PHE A 322 17.64 -0.21 -27.44
C PHE A 322 16.85 0.42 -28.58
N GLN A 323 15.94 -0.36 -29.17
CA GLN A 323 14.95 0.09 -30.15
C GLN A 323 13.75 0.73 -29.46
N LEU A 324 13.34 0.17 -28.32
CA LEU A 324 12.23 0.62 -27.50
C LEU A 324 12.60 0.51 -26.01
N ALA A 325 12.19 1.50 -25.22
CA ALA A 325 12.30 1.47 -23.77
C ALA A 325 11.02 2.00 -23.11
N GLY A 326 10.71 1.49 -21.92
CA GLY A 326 9.61 1.96 -21.08
C GLY A 326 9.96 1.87 -19.61
N GLU A 327 9.32 2.69 -18.78
CA GLU A 327 9.58 2.74 -17.35
C GLU A 327 8.31 2.78 -16.51
N ASN A 328 8.29 2.00 -15.43
CA ASN A 328 7.33 2.16 -14.34
C ASN A 328 8.09 2.53 -13.06
N ILE A 329 7.56 3.49 -12.29
CA ILE A 329 8.09 3.88 -10.98
C ILE A 329 6.99 3.79 -9.91
N ALA A 330 7.37 3.45 -8.68
CA ALA A 330 6.51 3.43 -7.50
C ALA A 330 7.32 3.80 -6.25
N ALA A 331 6.67 4.37 -5.24
CA ALA A 331 7.29 4.70 -3.97
C ALA A 331 6.32 4.45 -2.80
N HIS A 332 6.86 4.13 -1.62
CA HIS A 332 6.15 3.96 -0.34
C HIS A 332 5.20 2.75 -0.25
N GLN A 333 5.35 1.80 -1.18
CA GLN A 333 4.63 0.53 -1.14
C GLN A 333 5.30 -0.41 -0.14
N VAL A 334 4.50 -1.25 0.53
CA VAL A 334 5.00 -2.16 1.59
C VAL A 334 6.09 -3.11 1.09
N ASP A 335 6.00 -3.55 -0.16
CA ASP A 335 7.02 -4.36 -0.82
C ASP A 335 6.85 -4.34 -2.35
N GLY A 336 7.77 -5.02 -3.03
CA GLY A 336 7.78 -5.08 -4.50
C GLY A 336 6.53 -5.73 -5.12
N VAL A 337 5.84 -6.61 -4.39
CA VAL A 337 4.61 -7.24 -4.92
C VAL A 337 3.49 -6.22 -4.93
N GLU A 338 3.33 -5.45 -3.85
CA GLU A 338 2.33 -4.39 -3.80
C GLU A 338 2.61 -3.30 -4.85
N ALA A 339 3.87 -2.96 -5.09
CA ALA A 339 4.25 -2.10 -6.22
C ALA A 339 3.83 -2.70 -7.57
N THR A 340 4.09 -4.00 -7.79
CA THR A 340 3.75 -4.69 -9.04
C THR A 340 2.25 -4.73 -9.31
N VAL A 341 1.44 -5.03 -8.29
CA VAL A 341 -0.02 -4.99 -8.38
C VAL A 341 -0.53 -3.56 -8.56
N GLY A 342 0.12 -2.58 -7.92
CA GLY A 342 -0.18 -1.16 -8.12
C GLY A 342 0.00 -0.73 -9.57
N TRP A 343 1.10 -1.11 -10.22
CA TRP A 343 1.31 -0.89 -11.65
C TRP A 343 0.27 -1.61 -12.52
N LEU A 344 -0.04 -2.88 -12.23
CA LEU A 344 -1.08 -3.64 -12.94
C LEU A 344 -2.44 -2.93 -12.93
N ASN A 345 -2.74 -2.20 -11.85
CA ASN A 345 -3.96 -1.45 -11.62
C ASN A 345 -3.88 0.02 -12.04
N SER A 346 -2.84 0.46 -12.76
CA SER A 346 -2.78 1.76 -13.40
C SER A 346 -2.76 1.57 -14.91
N GLN A 347 -3.64 2.27 -15.65
CA GLN A 347 -3.77 2.05 -17.10
C GLN A 347 -2.42 2.24 -17.83
N LYS A 348 -1.74 3.35 -17.55
CA LYS A 348 -0.46 3.67 -18.19
C LYS A 348 0.64 2.66 -17.85
N HIS A 349 0.75 2.29 -16.57
CA HIS A 349 1.79 1.34 -16.14
C HIS A 349 1.49 -0.08 -16.65
N ARG A 350 0.22 -0.47 -16.67
CA ARG A 350 -0.26 -1.74 -17.22
C ARG A 350 0.05 -1.87 -18.70
N GLU A 351 -0.18 -0.82 -19.49
CA GLU A 351 0.15 -0.80 -20.92
C GLU A 351 1.63 -1.10 -21.14
N ILE A 352 2.53 -0.56 -20.31
CA ILE A 352 3.97 -0.85 -20.37
C ILE A 352 4.25 -2.31 -19.98
N MET A 353 3.72 -2.79 -18.85
CA MET A 353 3.93 -4.17 -18.38
C MET A 353 3.49 -5.23 -19.39
N LEU A 354 2.41 -4.94 -20.12
CA LEU A 354 1.76 -5.85 -21.07
C LEU A 354 2.10 -5.55 -22.53
N ASN A 355 3.03 -4.63 -22.80
CA ASN A 355 3.48 -4.40 -24.17
C ASN A 355 4.27 -5.62 -24.67
N ALA A 356 3.81 -6.21 -25.78
CA ALA A 356 4.39 -7.38 -26.40
C ALA A 356 5.73 -7.11 -27.10
N GLU A 357 6.02 -5.85 -27.43
CA GLU A 357 7.27 -5.45 -28.09
C GLU A 357 8.48 -5.57 -27.15
N PHE A 358 8.28 -5.43 -25.83
CA PHE A 358 9.34 -5.59 -24.85
C PHE A 358 9.76 -7.05 -24.71
N THR A 359 11.08 -7.25 -24.64
CA THR A 359 11.71 -8.56 -24.51
C THR A 359 12.57 -8.69 -23.25
N HIS A 360 13.01 -7.56 -22.68
CA HIS A 360 13.88 -7.51 -21.52
C HIS A 360 13.30 -6.61 -20.41
N LEU A 361 13.70 -6.88 -19.17
CA LEU A 361 13.33 -6.10 -18.00
C LEU A 361 14.51 -6.02 -17.04
N GLY A 362 14.87 -4.81 -16.64
CA GLY A 362 15.66 -4.54 -15.46
C GLY A 362 14.81 -3.99 -14.34
N VAL A 363 14.93 -4.55 -13.13
CA VAL A 363 14.25 -4.01 -11.95
C VAL A 363 15.29 -3.51 -10.96
N GLY A 364 15.04 -2.35 -10.38
CA GLY A 364 15.86 -1.77 -9.34
C GLY A 364 15.02 -1.23 -8.20
N VAL A 365 15.51 -1.42 -6.99
CA VAL A 365 14.86 -0.99 -5.76
C VAL A 365 15.90 -0.31 -4.89
N TYR A 366 15.47 0.73 -4.19
CA TYR A 366 16.26 1.36 -3.13
C TYR A 366 15.29 1.77 -2.03
N ALA A 367 15.43 1.16 -0.85
CA ALA A 367 14.46 1.31 0.25
C ALA A 367 13.02 1.03 -0.22
N ASP A 368 12.14 2.04 -0.19
CA ASP A 368 10.75 1.96 -0.59
C ASP A 368 10.47 2.59 -1.98
N TYR A 369 11.51 2.79 -2.80
CA TYR A 369 11.41 3.24 -4.20
C TYR A 369 11.69 2.09 -5.18
N TYR A 370 10.78 1.86 -6.10
CA TYR A 370 10.78 0.73 -7.03
C TYR A 370 10.73 1.22 -8.47
N THR A 371 11.60 0.68 -9.34
CA THR A 371 11.69 1.06 -10.76
C THR A 371 11.76 -0.19 -11.64
N GLN A 372 10.97 -0.23 -12.72
CA GLN A 372 11.05 -1.22 -13.80
C GLN A 372 11.48 -0.53 -15.09
N ASN A 373 12.55 -1.00 -15.73
CA ASN A 373 13.01 -0.55 -17.04
C ASN A 373 12.84 -1.68 -18.07
N PHE A 374 11.85 -1.54 -18.94
CA PHE A 374 11.54 -2.47 -20.01
C PHE A 374 12.30 -2.11 -21.28
N LEU A 375 12.79 -3.09 -22.03
CA LEU A 375 13.62 -2.86 -23.21
C LEU A 375 13.35 -3.85 -24.34
N THR A 376 13.59 -3.36 -25.56
CA THR A 376 13.90 -4.16 -26.73
C THR A 376 15.29 -3.77 -27.20
N PRO A 377 16.33 -4.58 -26.93
CA PRO A 377 17.71 -4.23 -27.29
C PRO A 377 17.90 -3.98 -28.79
N LEU A 378 18.89 -3.16 -29.13
CA LEU A 378 19.25 -2.83 -30.52
C LEU A 378 19.91 -4.00 -31.26
#